data_AF-A0A815Q7Q4-F1
#
_entry.id   AF-A0A815Q7Q4-F1
#
_cell.length_a   1.000
_cell.length_b   1.000
_cell.length_c   1.000
_cell.angle_alpha   90.00
_cell.angle_beta   90.00
_cell.angle_gamma   90.00
#
_symmetry.space_group_name_H-M   'P 1'
#
loop_
_entity.id
_entity.type
_entity.pdbx_description
1 polymer ?
#
loop_
_entity_poly.entity_id
_entity_poly.type
_entity_poly.pdbx_seq_one_letter_code
_entity_poly.pdbx_strand_id
1 'polypeptide(L)'
;MNTKGCVLTILLCCLILQIVCLLPTSETNKFQDHQVNADPILIEVSWTTYDYDLHTIPTLQVVTNPLLARQFSPIYKQIFASLKELNAEYARYAVWFPYPKLAVPSPVV
;
A
#
# COMPACT_ATOMS: atom_id res chain seq x y z
N MET A 1 -31.55 -23.61 57.39
CA MET A 1 -31.45 -23.11 55.99
C MET A 1 -31.87 -21.65 55.99
N ASN A 2 -30.89 -20.73 55.99
CA ASN A 2 -31.14 -19.32 56.23
C ASN A 2 -31.50 -18.62 54.91
N THR A 3 -32.76 -18.80 54.48
CA THR A 3 -33.32 -18.32 53.19
C THR A 3 -33.10 -16.83 52.95
N LYS A 4 -33.04 -16.03 54.01
CA LYS A 4 -32.79 -14.58 53.93
C LYS A 4 -31.38 -14.24 53.44
N GLY A 5 -30.38 -15.02 53.81
CA GLY A 5 -28.99 -14.83 53.38
C GLY A 5 -28.80 -15.16 51.90
N CYS A 6 -29.41 -16.25 51.42
CA CYS A 6 -29.34 -16.68 50.03
C CYS A 6 -29.97 -15.66 49.07
N VAL A 7 -31.14 -15.10 49.45
CA VAL A 7 -31.84 -14.09 48.65
C VAL A 7 -31.04 -12.79 48.57
N LEU A 8 -30.38 -12.39 49.65
CA LEU A 8 -29.53 -11.19 49.66
C LEU A 8 -28.31 -11.36 48.74
N THR A 9 -27.66 -12.53 48.74
CA THR A 9 -26.51 -12.79 47.85
C THR A 9 -26.90 -12.80 46.37
N ILE A 10 -28.08 -13.34 46.04
CA ILE A 10 -28.59 -13.35 44.66
C ILE A 10 -28.91 -11.93 44.19
N LEU A 11 -29.57 -11.11 45.02
CA LEU A 11 -29.86 -9.71 44.69
C LEU A 11 -28.58 -8.88 44.49
N LEU A 12 -27.58 -9.09 45.34
CA LEU A 12 -26.31 -8.40 45.24
C LEU A 12 -25.56 -8.83 43.97
N CYS A 13 -25.55 -10.12 43.64
CA CYS A 13 -24.97 -10.64 42.39
C CYS A 13 -25.66 -10.04 41.13
N CYS A 14 -26.99 -9.96 41.13
CA CYS A 14 -27.74 -9.32 40.04
C CYS A 14 -27.40 -7.84 39.88
N LEU A 15 -27.22 -7.11 40.99
CA LEU A 15 -26.84 -5.70 40.97
C LEU A 15 -25.45 -5.51 40.37
N ILE A 16 -24.48 -6.36 40.74
CA ILE A 16 -23.12 -6.31 40.17
C ILE A 16 -23.15 -6.62 38.67
N LEU A 17 -23.96 -7.59 38.23
CA LEU A 17 -24.10 -7.92 36.81
C LEU A 17 -24.65 -6.74 35.99
N GLN A 18 -25.62 -6.01 36.54
CA GLN A 18 -26.17 -4.82 35.87
C GLN A 18 -25.16 -3.67 35.78
N ILE A 19 -24.34 -3.47 36.82
CA ILE A 19 -23.29 -2.46 36.81
C ILE A 19 -22.22 -2.80 35.76
N VAL A 20 -21.82 -4.07 35.63
CA VAL A 20 -20.84 -4.52 34.63
C VAL A 20 -21.36 -4.34 33.20
N CYS A 21 -22.65 -4.55 32.94
CA CYS A 21 -23.26 -4.32 31.62
C CYS A 21 -23.41 -2.82 31.26
N LEU A 22 -23.33 -1.91 32.24
CA LEU A 22 -23.40 -0.47 32.03
C LEU A 22 -22.03 0.18 31.81
N LEU A 23 -20.93 -0.55 31.95
CA LEU A 23 -19.64 -0.03 31.50
C LEU A 23 -19.63 -0.01 29.97
N PRO A 24 -19.45 1.17 29.33
CA PRO A 24 -19.30 1.23 27.88
C PRO A 24 -18.07 0.41 27.49
N THR A 25 -18.27 -0.62 26.69
CA THR A 25 -17.17 -1.36 26.08
C THR A 25 -16.40 -0.40 25.18
N SER A 26 -15.09 -0.31 25.45
CA SER A 26 -14.08 0.40 24.67
C SER A 26 -14.49 0.63 23.22
N GLU A 27 -14.72 1.90 22.89
CA GLU A 27 -14.73 2.52 21.57
C GLU A 27 -14.22 1.57 20.46
N THR A 28 -15.15 0.99 19.69
CA THR A 28 -14.80 0.58 18.33
C THR A 28 -14.44 1.86 17.61
N ASN A 29 -13.17 2.05 17.27
CA ASN A 29 -12.70 3.17 16.45
C ASN A 29 -13.49 3.13 15.14
N LYS A 30 -14.61 3.85 15.08
CA LYS A 30 -15.30 4.10 13.83
C LYS A 30 -14.38 5.00 13.04
N PHE A 31 -13.96 4.54 11.88
CA PHE A 31 -13.30 5.40 10.90
C PHE A 31 -14.26 6.56 10.63
N GLN A 32 -13.97 7.74 11.18
CA GLN A 32 -14.67 8.96 10.82
C GLN A 32 -14.22 9.29 9.42
N ASP A 33 -14.96 8.80 8.43
CA ASP A 33 -14.92 9.33 7.09
C ASP A 33 -15.34 10.80 7.22
N HIS A 34 -14.35 11.69 7.19
CA HIS A 34 -14.58 13.12 7.19
C HIS A 34 -15.23 13.41 5.85
N GLN A 35 -16.57 13.41 5.82
CA GLN A 35 -17.35 13.76 4.65
C GLN A 35 -17.02 15.21 4.31
N VAL A 36 -16.03 15.38 3.44
CA VAL A 36 -15.69 16.66 2.83
C VAL A 36 -16.89 17.03 1.97
N ASN A 37 -17.81 17.79 2.53
CA ASN A 37 -18.88 18.44 1.81
C ASN A 37 -18.26 19.58 0.98
N ALA A 38 -17.53 19.21 -0.07
CA ALA A 38 -17.05 20.14 -1.08
C ALA A 38 -18.09 20.18 -2.20
N ASP A 39 -18.52 21.38 -2.56
CA ASP A 39 -19.29 21.60 -3.78
C ASP A 39 -18.54 20.99 -4.97
N PRO A 40 -19.23 20.36 -5.93
CA PRO A 40 -18.59 19.68 -7.05
C PRO A 40 -17.79 20.69 -7.89
N ILE A 41 -16.48 20.48 -7.99
CA ILE A 41 -15.61 21.28 -8.85
C ILE A 41 -15.86 20.86 -10.30
N LEU A 42 -16.39 21.78 -11.11
CA LEU A 42 -16.52 21.58 -12.55
C LEU A 42 -15.18 21.86 -13.24
N ILE A 43 -14.55 20.82 -13.76
CA ILE A 43 -13.32 20.93 -14.56
C ILE A 43 -13.71 20.93 -16.04
N GLU A 44 -13.61 22.09 -16.68
CA GLU A 44 -13.79 22.24 -18.12
C GLU A 44 -12.44 22.11 -18.83
N VAL A 45 -12.32 21.14 -19.73
CA VAL A 45 -11.08 20.90 -20.50
C VAL A 45 -11.34 21.24 -21.97
N SER A 46 -10.63 22.24 -22.48
CA SER A 46 -10.67 22.63 -23.89
C SER A 46 -9.41 22.17 -24.61
N TRP A 47 -9.57 21.46 -25.72
CA TRP A 47 -8.47 20.93 -26.55
C TRP A 47 -8.27 21.74 -27.85
N THR A 48 -8.98 22.85 -28.01
CA THR A 48 -8.97 23.65 -29.25
C THR A 48 -7.80 24.61 -29.34
N THR A 49 -7.11 24.84 -28.22
CA THR A 49 -6.02 25.79 -28.09
C THR A 49 -4.78 25.08 -27.57
N TYR A 50 -3.63 25.41 -28.14
CA TYR A 50 -2.33 24.94 -27.70
C TYR A 50 -1.70 26.05 -26.85
N ASP A 51 -1.37 25.75 -25.58
CA ASP A 51 -0.76 26.74 -24.68
C ASP A 51 0.77 26.73 -24.78
N TYR A 52 1.41 25.57 -24.63
CA TYR A 52 2.87 25.40 -24.68
C TYR A 52 3.27 23.92 -24.81
N ASP A 53 4.53 23.68 -25.19
CA ASP A 53 5.10 22.33 -25.25
C ASP A 53 5.30 21.77 -23.85
N LEU A 54 4.57 20.69 -23.53
CA LEU A 54 4.78 19.93 -22.32
C LEU A 54 6.01 19.02 -22.51
N HIS A 55 7.09 19.33 -21.80
CA HIS A 55 8.27 18.48 -21.75
C HIS A 55 8.13 17.46 -20.61
N THR A 56 7.95 16.18 -20.95
CA THR A 56 7.95 15.08 -19.98
C THR A 56 9.15 14.19 -20.24
N ILE A 57 9.97 13.97 -19.20
CA ILE A 57 11.14 13.10 -19.25
C ILE A 57 10.74 11.73 -18.66
N PRO A 58 10.51 10.69 -19.48
CA PRO A 58 10.22 9.36 -18.94
C PRO A 58 11.47 8.77 -18.27
N THR A 59 11.38 8.47 -16.98
CA THR A 59 12.45 7.81 -16.23
C THR A 59 12.03 6.42 -15.78
N LEU A 60 12.95 5.46 -15.82
CA LEU A 60 12.71 4.09 -15.35
C LEU A 60 13.75 3.69 -14.30
N GLN A 61 13.30 3.13 -13.18
CA GLN A 61 14.17 2.43 -12.23
C GLN A 61 13.96 0.92 -12.32
N VAL A 62 15.02 0.20 -12.65
CA VAL A 62 15.03 -1.26 -12.69
C VAL A 62 15.73 -1.77 -11.44
N VAL A 63 15.00 -2.46 -10.57
CA VAL A 63 15.57 -3.07 -9.37
C VAL A 63 16.12 -4.45 -9.70
N THR A 64 17.19 -4.84 -9.00
CA THR A 64 17.77 -6.18 -9.12
C THR A 64 16.71 -7.27 -8.91
N ASN A 65 16.46 -8.05 -9.96
CA ASN A 65 15.45 -9.11 -10.00
C ASN A 65 16.05 -10.35 -10.69
N PRO A 66 15.91 -11.56 -10.14
CA PRO A 66 16.34 -12.80 -10.79
C PRO A 66 15.83 -12.98 -12.24
N LEU A 67 14.66 -12.44 -12.57
CA LEU A 67 14.12 -12.45 -13.93
C LEU A 67 14.92 -11.57 -14.92
N LEU A 68 15.76 -10.67 -14.43
CA LEU A 68 16.71 -9.89 -15.24
C LEU A 68 18.04 -10.63 -15.42
N ALA A 69 18.23 -11.79 -14.79
CA ALA A 69 19.45 -12.57 -14.91
C ALA A 69 19.55 -13.22 -16.29
N ARG A 70 20.63 -12.93 -17.02
CA ARG A 70 20.91 -13.55 -18.33
C ARG A 70 21.07 -15.07 -18.23
N GLN A 71 21.57 -15.60 -17.12
CA GLN A 71 21.89 -17.02 -16.99
C GLN A 71 20.67 -17.92 -16.76
N PHE A 72 19.64 -17.41 -16.08
CA PHE A 72 18.54 -18.26 -15.57
C PHE A 72 17.15 -17.83 -16.03
N SER A 73 16.99 -16.59 -16.48
CA SER A 73 15.67 -16.09 -16.86
C SER A 73 15.32 -16.48 -18.29
N PRO A 74 14.20 -17.20 -18.51
CA PRO A 74 13.73 -17.52 -19.87
C PRO A 74 13.22 -16.28 -20.61
N ILE A 75 12.85 -15.22 -19.88
CA ILE A 75 12.26 -14.00 -20.43
C ILE A 75 13.22 -12.81 -20.48
N TYR A 76 14.51 -13.00 -20.12
CA TYR A 76 15.53 -11.96 -20.12
C TYR A 76 15.51 -11.11 -21.39
N LYS A 77 15.56 -11.75 -22.56
CA LYS A 77 15.63 -11.05 -23.86
C LYS A 77 14.40 -10.17 -24.11
N GLN A 78 13.22 -10.67 -23.76
CA GLN A 78 11.97 -9.93 -23.96
C GLN A 78 11.88 -8.72 -23.03
N ILE A 79 12.30 -8.87 -21.76
CA ILE A 79 12.35 -7.74 -20.84
C ILE A 79 13.24 -6.63 -21.43
N PHE A 80 14.49 -6.94 -21.80
CA PHE A 80 15.41 -5.92 -22.33
C PHE A 80 14.97 -5.36 -23.70
N ALA A 81 14.23 -6.12 -24.50
CA ALA A 81 13.60 -5.61 -25.73
C ALA A 81 12.50 -4.58 -25.39
N SER A 82 11.57 -4.92 -24.50
CA SER A 82 10.49 -4.00 -24.08
C SER A 82 11.03 -2.77 -23.36
N LEU A 83 12.10 -2.90 -22.57
CA LEU A 83 12.78 -1.75 -21.94
C LEU A 83 13.37 -0.79 -22.98
N LYS A 84 13.88 -1.33 -24.08
CA LYS A 84 14.39 -0.52 -25.20
C LYS A 84 13.24 0.18 -25.95
N GLU A 85 12.12 -0.51 -26.13
CA GLU A 85 10.91 0.06 -26.77
C GLU A 85 10.27 1.18 -25.95
N LEU A 86 10.35 1.12 -24.62
CA LEU A 86 9.83 2.15 -23.71
C LEU A 86 10.44 3.54 -23.97
N ASN A 87 11.63 3.59 -24.57
CA ASN A 87 12.33 4.84 -24.92
C ASN A 87 12.46 5.80 -23.73
N ALA A 88 12.73 5.26 -22.54
CA ALA A 88 12.98 6.07 -21.35
C ALA A 88 14.29 6.87 -21.54
N GLU A 89 14.24 8.16 -21.27
CA GLU A 89 15.40 9.04 -21.42
C GLU A 89 16.49 8.70 -20.39
N TYR A 90 16.07 8.36 -19.17
CA TYR A 90 16.96 7.90 -18.12
C TYR A 90 16.50 6.56 -17.56
N ALA A 91 17.38 5.56 -17.63
CA ALA A 91 17.21 4.29 -16.95
C ALA A 91 18.26 4.15 -15.85
N ARG A 92 17.81 3.93 -14.62
CA ARG A 92 18.70 3.64 -13.48
C ARG A 92 18.54 2.19 -13.06
N TYR A 93 19.67 1.49 -12.95
CA TYR A 93 19.69 0.17 -12.33
C TYR A 93 19.98 0.28 -10.83
N ALA A 94 19.05 -0.20 -10.01
CA ALA A 94 19.18 -0.24 -8.56
C ALA A 94 19.74 -1.60 -8.14
N VAL A 95 21.05 -1.59 -7.89
CA VAL A 95 21.80 -2.75 -7.43
C VAL A 95 21.45 -3.10 -5.99
N TRP A 96 21.21 -4.38 -5.70
CA TRP A 96 20.89 -4.85 -4.36
C TRP A 96 21.89 -5.89 -3.86
N PHE A 97 22.29 -5.75 -2.59
CA PHE A 97 23.32 -6.57 -1.92
C PHE A 97 23.12 -8.10 -2.03
N PRO A 98 21.90 -8.66 -2.00
CA PRO A 98 21.72 -10.12 -2.08
C PRO A 98 22.16 -10.72 -3.42
N TYR A 99 22.31 -9.92 -4.48
CA TYR A 99 22.61 -10.40 -5.83
C TYR A 99 23.76 -9.62 -6.49
N PRO A 100 24.98 -9.66 -5.94
CA PRO A 100 26.10 -8.84 -6.42
C PRO A 100 26.55 -9.22 -7.84
N LYS A 101 26.37 -10.49 -8.25
CA LYS A 101 26.65 -10.95 -9.62
C LYS A 101 25.67 -10.41 -10.67
N LEU A 102 24.50 -9.94 -10.25
CA LEU A 102 23.56 -9.23 -11.12
C LEU A 102 23.80 -7.71 -11.09
N ALA A 103 24.54 -7.22 -10.10
CA ALA A 103 24.92 -5.82 -9.94
C ALA A 103 26.14 -5.44 -10.78
N VAL A 104 27.10 -6.36 -10.90
CA VAL A 104 28.35 -6.14 -11.63
C VAL A 104 28.34 -7.00 -12.90
N PRO A 105 28.51 -6.41 -14.10
CA PRO A 105 28.77 -7.21 -15.30
C PRO A 105 30.07 -8.00 -15.08
N SER A 106 29.98 -9.32 -14.96
CA SER A 106 31.18 -10.17 -14.91
C SER A 106 31.93 -10.01 -16.23
N PRO A 107 33.26 -9.76 -16.22
CA PRO A 107 34.05 -9.90 -17.42
C PRO A 107 33.92 -11.35 -17.87
N VAL A 108 33.49 -11.56 -19.11
CA VAL A 108 33.57 -12.87 -19.76
C VAL A 108 34.98 -12.95 -20.32
N VAL A 109 35.81 -13.82 -19.72
CA VAL A 109 37.05 -14.34 -20.31
C VAL A 109 36.81 -15.80 -20.61
#